data_AF-A0A7V5ZG34-F1
#
_entry.id   AF-A0A7V5ZG34-F1
#
_cell.length_a   1.000
_cell.length_b   1.000
_cell.length_c   1.000
_cell.angle_alpha   90.00
_cell.angle_beta   90.00
_cell.angle_gamma   90.00
#
_symmetry.space_group_name_H-M   'P 1'
#
loop_
_entity.id
_entity.type
_entity.pdbx_description
1 polymer ?
#
loop_
_entity_poly.entity_id
_entity_poly.type
_entity_poly.pdbx_seq_one_letter_code
_entity_poly.pdbx_strand_id
1 'polypeptide(L)'
;FDFVRYGGERWGYNPVSVQRFNERRGRPDGFPFFKSERFKQWRRDQVTALVRKTYLYALTVNPRVLVSAATISWGNGPEQDEAWTRSAAYSRVYQDWRGWMEEGILDWNIPMCYFNEQRHGRWLDNWMRFVKDHQYARYAAIGLGNFLNPIEDTLKQLERVWQPTPRGNKARGVCFYSYATTNTDEQGKEQKHNPAFYEALGKVFQGWVPVPPAPWKENPIHGHIKGTILYAESLDPADHTLVTLRGGGIEREQYVDGTGFFGFVHLPPGEYTLTVTPRHAKPLQMKVRVERGKVTTRNLLLGDTSAKQVKNLSDLARLPEGTTLLLEEQAVTTGMPGTVGDFQLGEVVVRPPGELPLPFLRGDVVTVKGTLRRENGRIVIDGAKAVLVDMLPKGR
;
A
#
# COMPACT_ATOMS: atom_id res chain seq x y z
N PHE A 1 3.49 -7.58 3.18
CA PHE A 1 2.89 -8.05 1.91
C PHE A 1 3.63 -9.29 1.41
N ASP A 2 2.95 -10.18 0.72
CA ASP A 2 3.56 -11.25 -0.07
C ASP A 2 3.13 -11.10 -1.55
N PHE A 3 1.84 -11.31 -1.83
CA PHE A 3 1.28 -11.19 -3.18
C PHE A 3 0.82 -9.78 -3.59
N VAL A 4 1.56 -8.71 -3.26
CA VAL A 4 1.23 -7.34 -3.72
C VAL A 4 1.64 -7.13 -5.18
N ARG A 5 0.90 -7.75 -6.10
CA ARG A 5 1.16 -7.82 -7.55
C ARG A 5 -0.02 -8.44 -8.29
N TYR A 6 0.05 -8.46 -9.62
CA TYR A 6 -0.83 -9.32 -10.44
C TYR A 6 -0.26 -10.74 -10.58
N GLY A 7 -1.13 -11.70 -10.95
CA GLY A 7 -0.73 -13.09 -11.21
C GLY A 7 0.15 -13.27 -12.45
N GLY A 8 0.08 -12.34 -13.41
CA GLY A 8 0.86 -12.36 -14.63
C GLY A 8 0.28 -11.44 -15.70
N GLU A 9 0.78 -11.53 -16.93
CA GLU A 9 0.44 -10.60 -18.00
C GLU A 9 -1.04 -10.60 -18.41
N ARG A 10 -1.73 -11.73 -18.22
CA ARG A 10 -3.15 -11.89 -18.59
C ARG A 10 -4.13 -11.53 -17.45
N TRP A 11 -3.63 -10.95 -16.36
CA TRP A 11 -4.45 -10.55 -15.21
C TRP A 11 -4.75 -9.04 -15.23
N GLY A 12 -5.72 -8.62 -14.40
CA GLY A 12 -6.13 -7.22 -14.25
C GLY A 12 -7.29 -6.78 -15.14
N TYR A 13 -8.04 -7.75 -15.67
CA TYR A 13 -9.20 -7.56 -16.53
C TYR A 13 -10.54 -7.53 -15.77
N ASN A 14 -10.52 -7.18 -14.48
CA ASN A 14 -11.77 -6.89 -13.77
C ASN A 14 -12.53 -5.76 -14.51
N PRO A 15 -13.87 -5.87 -14.70
CA PRO A 15 -14.64 -4.90 -15.47
C PRO A 15 -14.43 -3.45 -15.05
N VAL A 16 -14.37 -3.16 -13.73
CA VAL A 16 -14.14 -1.80 -13.20
C VAL A 16 -12.75 -1.29 -13.57
N SER A 17 -11.72 -2.14 -13.50
CA SER A 17 -10.36 -1.76 -13.90
C SER A 17 -10.27 -1.44 -15.40
N VAL A 18 -10.90 -2.26 -16.25
CA VAL A 18 -10.90 -2.07 -17.71
C VAL A 18 -11.67 -0.81 -18.08
N GLN A 19 -12.86 -0.61 -17.52
CA GLN A 19 -13.67 0.58 -17.71
C GLN A 19 -12.88 1.85 -17.32
N ARG A 20 -12.30 1.89 -16.11
CA ARG A 20 -11.50 3.03 -15.63
C ARG A 20 -10.28 3.29 -16.53
N PHE A 21 -9.61 2.25 -17.00
CA PHE A 21 -8.51 2.42 -17.96
C PHE A 21 -9.00 3.04 -19.27
N ASN A 22 -10.10 2.53 -19.82
CA ASN A 22 -10.66 2.92 -21.11
C ASN A 22 -11.25 4.34 -21.13
N GLU A 23 -11.96 4.73 -20.08
CA GLU A 23 -12.51 6.08 -19.92
C GLU A 23 -11.40 7.14 -20.01
N ARG A 24 -10.24 6.87 -19.40
CA ARG A 24 -9.05 7.74 -19.49
C ARG A 24 -8.44 7.82 -20.88
N ARG A 25 -8.77 6.87 -21.75
CA ARG A 25 -8.28 6.80 -23.13
C ARG A 25 -9.28 7.38 -24.13
N GLY A 26 -10.45 7.84 -23.67
CA GLY A 26 -11.56 8.23 -24.56
C GLY A 26 -12.07 7.07 -25.40
N ARG A 27 -11.97 5.84 -24.88
CA ARG A 27 -12.39 4.59 -25.56
C ARG A 27 -13.15 3.67 -24.61
N PRO A 28 -14.30 4.11 -24.07
CA PRO A 28 -15.02 3.41 -22.98
C PRO A 28 -15.27 1.92 -23.26
N ASP A 29 -15.59 1.56 -24.51
CA ASP A 29 -15.89 0.18 -24.93
C ASP A 29 -14.66 -0.64 -25.38
N GLY A 30 -13.46 -0.14 -25.11
CA GLY A 30 -12.22 -0.81 -25.51
C GLY A 30 -11.96 -2.12 -24.76
N PHE A 31 -11.06 -2.95 -25.31
CA PHE A 31 -10.46 -4.05 -24.55
C PHE A 31 -8.94 -3.94 -24.64
N PRO A 32 -8.23 -3.64 -23.52
CA PRO A 32 -6.80 -3.41 -23.58
C PRO A 32 -6.03 -4.70 -23.91
N PHE A 33 -5.21 -4.66 -24.96
CA PHE A 33 -4.30 -5.76 -25.26
C PHE A 33 -3.28 -5.93 -24.13
N PHE A 34 -3.05 -7.16 -23.66
CA PHE A 34 -2.27 -7.44 -22.45
C PHE A 34 -0.80 -7.03 -22.53
N LYS A 35 -0.23 -6.96 -23.76
CA LYS A 35 1.14 -6.46 -23.99
C LYS A 35 1.21 -4.96 -24.24
N SER A 36 0.09 -4.24 -24.23
CA SER A 36 0.10 -2.77 -24.35
C SER A 36 0.89 -2.14 -23.21
N GLU A 37 1.96 -1.40 -23.55
CA GLU A 37 2.79 -0.73 -22.54
C GLU A 37 1.99 0.23 -21.66
N ARG A 38 0.94 0.87 -22.21
CA ARG A 38 0.03 1.73 -21.43
C ARG A 38 -0.78 0.92 -20.42
N PHE A 39 -1.23 -0.27 -20.78
CA PHE A 39 -1.99 -1.12 -19.85
C PHE A 39 -1.09 -1.85 -18.85
N LYS A 40 0.16 -2.13 -19.21
CA LYS A 40 1.18 -2.56 -18.23
C LYS A 40 1.45 -1.44 -17.22
N GLN A 41 1.62 -0.20 -17.67
CA GLN A 41 1.80 0.95 -16.79
C GLN A 41 0.58 1.17 -15.89
N TRP A 42 -0.63 1.14 -16.44
CA TRP A 42 -1.88 1.20 -15.68
C TRP A 42 -1.89 0.24 -14.49
N ARG A 43 -1.54 -1.02 -14.73
CA ARG A 43 -1.50 -2.07 -13.71
C ARG A 43 -0.39 -1.82 -12.69
N ARG A 44 0.80 -1.39 -13.12
CA ARG A 44 1.87 -0.97 -12.18
C ARG A 44 1.36 0.14 -11.27
N ASP A 45 0.70 1.15 -11.83
CA ASP A 45 0.18 2.29 -11.07
C ASP A 45 -0.85 1.85 -10.02
N GLN A 46 -1.72 0.86 -10.34
CA GLN A 46 -2.70 0.35 -9.37
C GLN A 46 -2.01 -0.35 -8.18
N VAL A 47 -0.99 -1.18 -8.44
CA VAL A 47 -0.25 -1.86 -7.37
C VAL A 47 0.52 -0.85 -6.52
N THR A 48 1.21 0.11 -7.16
CA THR A 48 1.95 1.17 -6.47
C THR A 48 1.04 2.04 -5.61
N ALA A 49 -0.16 2.40 -6.11
CA ALA A 49 -1.15 3.16 -5.35
C ALA A 49 -1.58 2.42 -4.07
N LEU A 50 -1.83 1.11 -4.16
CA LEU A 50 -2.15 0.28 -2.99
C LEU A 50 -1.02 0.27 -1.95
N VAL A 51 0.24 0.08 -2.40
CA VAL A 51 1.41 0.10 -1.51
C VAL A 51 1.53 1.45 -0.81
N ARG A 52 1.43 2.56 -1.55
CA ARG A 52 1.52 3.91 -1.01
C ARG A 52 0.41 4.21 -0.01
N LYS A 53 -0.84 3.84 -0.35
CA LYS A 53 -1.99 4.02 0.53
C LYS A 53 -1.79 3.27 1.84
N THR A 54 -1.42 2.00 1.76
CA THR A 54 -1.15 1.18 2.95
C THR A 54 -0.01 1.76 3.79
N TYR A 55 1.07 2.21 3.17
CA TYR A 55 2.20 2.83 3.86
C TYR A 55 1.80 4.06 4.68
N LEU A 56 1.06 4.98 4.07
CA LEU A 56 0.62 6.22 4.71
C LEU A 56 -0.41 5.98 5.81
N TYR A 57 -1.34 5.05 5.62
CA TYR A 57 -2.27 4.65 6.69
C TYR A 57 -1.56 3.92 7.84
N ALA A 58 -0.60 3.04 7.55
CA ALA A 58 0.21 2.39 8.57
C ALA A 58 0.96 3.42 9.44
N LEU A 59 1.56 4.45 8.80
CA LEU A 59 2.19 5.56 9.51
C LEU A 59 1.21 6.40 10.34
N THR A 60 -0.02 6.58 9.86
CA THR A 60 -1.08 7.32 10.57
C THR A 60 -1.50 6.59 11.84
N VAL A 61 -1.68 5.27 11.76
CA VAL A 61 -2.12 4.44 12.89
C VAL A 61 -0.99 4.19 13.88
N ASN A 62 0.19 3.80 13.38
CA ASN A 62 1.38 3.57 14.19
C ASN A 62 2.66 3.85 13.38
N PRO A 63 3.31 5.01 13.58
CA PRO A 63 4.48 5.41 12.81
C PRO A 63 5.72 4.55 13.05
N ARG A 64 5.72 3.63 14.02
CA ARG A 64 6.83 2.69 14.27
C ARG A 64 6.70 1.37 13.52
N VAL A 65 5.56 1.07 12.90
CA VAL A 65 5.39 -0.19 12.17
C VAL A 65 6.22 -0.15 10.88
N LEU A 66 6.85 -1.28 10.56
CA LEU A 66 7.56 -1.50 9.31
C LEU A 66 6.63 -2.17 8.30
N VAL A 67 6.53 -1.60 7.11
CA VAL A 67 5.82 -2.18 5.97
C VAL A 67 6.82 -2.94 5.11
N SER A 68 6.68 -4.26 5.05
CA SER A 68 7.55 -5.13 4.24
C SER A 68 6.80 -5.79 3.09
N ALA A 69 7.53 -6.25 2.07
CA ALA A 69 6.97 -7.01 0.95
C ALA A 69 7.91 -8.12 0.49
N ALA A 70 7.39 -9.34 0.32
CA ALA A 70 8.05 -10.36 -0.47
C ALA A 70 7.81 -10.09 -1.96
N THR A 71 8.87 -9.97 -2.76
CA THR A 71 8.75 -9.51 -4.14
C THR A 71 9.35 -10.48 -5.15
N ILE A 72 8.87 -10.43 -6.39
CA ILE A 72 9.18 -11.42 -7.42
C ILE A 72 10.58 -11.20 -7.98
N SER A 73 11.30 -12.31 -8.12
CA SER A 73 12.60 -12.38 -8.79
C SER A 73 12.60 -13.43 -9.92
N TRP A 74 11.46 -13.66 -10.58
CA TRP A 74 11.38 -14.70 -11.62
C TRP A 74 12.34 -14.41 -12.79
N GLY A 75 13.14 -15.41 -13.15
CA GLY A 75 14.17 -15.31 -14.20
C GLY A 75 15.49 -14.74 -13.70
N ASN A 76 16.43 -14.50 -14.62
CA ASN A 76 17.73 -13.92 -14.31
C ASN A 76 17.59 -12.50 -13.75
N GLY A 77 18.37 -12.17 -12.72
CA GLY A 77 18.38 -10.83 -12.14
C GLY A 77 18.93 -9.77 -13.10
N PRO A 78 18.54 -8.50 -12.95
CA PRO A 78 19.07 -7.42 -13.78
C PRO A 78 20.58 -7.30 -13.57
N GLU A 79 21.34 -7.35 -14.66
CA GLU A 79 22.80 -7.18 -14.59
C GLU A 79 23.20 -5.69 -14.45
N GLN A 80 22.33 -4.80 -14.93
CA GLN A 80 22.45 -3.34 -14.90
C GLN A 80 21.06 -2.73 -14.67
N ASP A 81 21.02 -1.46 -14.28
CA ASP A 81 19.79 -0.74 -13.92
C ASP A 81 18.75 -0.72 -15.05
N GLU A 82 19.19 -0.60 -16.31
CA GLU A 82 18.34 -0.54 -17.50
C GLU A 82 17.63 -1.87 -17.77
N ALA A 83 18.14 -2.97 -17.21
CA ALA A 83 17.50 -4.28 -17.32
C ALA A 83 16.33 -4.47 -16.34
N TRP A 84 16.17 -3.58 -15.34
CA TRP A 84 15.08 -3.66 -14.36
C TRP A 84 13.70 -3.75 -15.00
N THR A 85 13.45 -2.92 -16.02
CA THR A 85 12.13 -2.84 -16.69
C THR A 85 11.81 -4.09 -17.51
N ARG A 86 12.82 -4.92 -17.82
CA ARG A 86 12.65 -6.24 -18.47
C ARG A 86 12.45 -7.37 -17.49
N SER A 87 12.68 -7.17 -16.20
CA SER A 87 12.45 -8.18 -15.17
C SER A 87 10.99 -8.62 -15.12
N ALA A 88 10.73 -9.85 -14.67
CA ALA A 88 9.37 -10.32 -14.52
C ALA A 88 8.57 -9.51 -13.48
N ALA A 89 9.24 -9.00 -12.43
CA ALA A 89 8.65 -8.11 -11.44
C ALA A 89 7.97 -6.91 -12.11
N TYR A 90 8.73 -6.19 -12.94
CA TYR A 90 8.25 -4.97 -13.58
C TYR A 90 7.31 -5.23 -14.77
N SER A 91 7.66 -6.18 -15.64
CA SER A 91 7.02 -6.36 -16.95
C SER A 91 5.87 -7.36 -16.98
N ARG A 92 5.87 -8.34 -16.06
CA ARG A 92 4.93 -9.48 -16.07
C ARG A 92 3.91 -9.43 -14.94
N VAL A 93 4.34 -9.06 -13.73
CA VAL A 93 3.47 -9.02 -12.53
C VAL A 93 3.23 -7.62 -12.00
N TYR A 94 3.85 -6.61 -12.61
CA TYR A 94 3.62 -5.18 -12.34
C TYR A 94 3.94 -4.76 -10.90
N GLN A 95 4.95 -5.40 -10.31
CA GLN A 95 5.47 -5.18 -8.97
C GLN A 95 6.73 -4.31 -9.04
N ASP A 96 6.57 -3.00 -9.18
CA ASP A 96 7.68 -2.05 -9.31
C ASP A 96 8.37 -1.76 -7.97
N TRP A 97 8.90 -2.80 -7.33
CA TRP A 97 9.46 -2.68 -5.99
C TRP A 97 10.69 -1.77 -5.93
N ARG A 98 11.46 -1.63 -7.02
CA ARG A 98 12.57 -0.68 -7.08
C ARG A 98 12.04 0.74 -6.89
N GLY A 99 11.00 1.11 -7.64
CA GLY A 99 10.33 2.40 -7.49
C GLY A 99 9.77 2.61 -6.08
N TRP A 100 9.22 1.57 -5.45
CA TRP A 100 8.71 1.66 -4.07
C TRP A 100 9.80 1.90 -3.03
N MET A 101 10.97 1.29 -3.22
CA MET A 101 12.13 1.48 -2.35
C MET A 101 12.74 2.87 -2.54
N GLU A 102 12.83 3.34 -3.79
CA GLU A 102 13.33 4.67 -4.14
C GLU A 102 12.42 5.79 -3.61
N GLU A 103 11.11 5.65 -3.81
CA GLU A 103 10.11 6.56 -3.24
C GLU A 103 10.04 6.42 -1.71
N GLY A 104 10.49 5.30 -1.15
CA GLY A 104 10.49 5.05 0.28
C GLY A 104 9.11 4.74 0.86
N ILE A 105 8.22 4.15 0.06
CA ILE A 105 6.87 3.66 0.45
C ILE A 105 6.88 2.17 0.83
N LEU A 106 8.08 1.59 0.94
CA LEU A 106 8.33 0.25 1.47
C LEU A 106 9.50 0.35 2.45
N ASP A 107 9.35 -0.20 3.66
CA ASP A 107 10.39 -0.14 4.69
C ASP A 107 11.42 -1.26 4.50
N TRP A 108 10.94 -2.44 4.13
CA TRP A 108 11.78 -3.62 3.95
C TRP A 108 11.35 -4.49 2.76
N ASN A 109 12.18 -4.57 1.73
CA ASN A 109 11.96 -5.46 0.60
C ASN A 109 12.58 -6.84 0.83
N ILE A 110 11.87 -7.92 0.49
CA ILE A 110 12.34 -9.30 0.63
C ILE A 110 12.16 -10.02 -0.72
N PRO A 111 12.97 -9.75 -1.74
CA PRO A 111 12.86 -10.44 -3.01
C PRO A 111 13.03 -11.94 -2.84
N MET A 112 12.05 -12.70 -3.34
CA MET A 112 11.94 -14.16 -3.29
C MET A 112 12.92 -14.82 -4.26
N CYS A 113 14.22 -14.65 -3.98
CA CYS A 113 15.36 -15.18 -4.76
C CYS A 113 15.48 -16.71 -4.63
N TYR A 114 14.38 -17.41 -4.93
CA TYR A 114 14.22 -18.84 -4.78
C TYR A 114 14.83 -19.52 -6.01
N PHE A 115 16.11 -19.83 -5.90
CA PHE A 115 16.88 -20.44 -6.97
C PHE A 115 17.56 -21.72 -6.47
N ASN A 116 17.51 -22.74 -7.31
CA ASN A 116 18.35 -23.92 -7.14
C ASN A 116 19.81 -23.53 -7.44
N GLU A 117 20.72 -23.81 -6.50
CA GLU A 117 22.12 -23.41 -6.55
C GLU A 117 22.83 -23.92 -7.80
N GLN A 118 22.67 -25.20 -8.07
CA GLN A 118 23.39 -25.90 -9.14
C GLN A 118 22.90 -25.47 -10.52
N ARG A 119 21.62 -25.14 -10.67
CA ARG A 119 21.03 -24.75 -11.96
C ARG A 119 21.06 -23.24 -12.21
N HIS A 120 20.92 -22.44 -11.16
CA HIS A 120 20.60 -21.01 -11.26
C HIS A 120 21.42 -20.13 -10.32
N GLY A 121 22.58 -20.59 -9.83
CA GLY A 121 23.47 -19.80 -8.95
C GLY A 121 23.81 -18.41 -9.51
N ARG A 122 24.14 -18.29 -10.80
CA ARG A 122 24.39 -16.98 -11.44
C ARG A 122 23.17 -16.05 -11.41
N TRP A 123 21.96 -16.58 -11.54
CA TRP A 123 20.74 -15.77 -11.48
C TRP A 123 20.51 -15.21 -10.08
N LEU A 124 20.77 -16.05 -9.08
CA LEU A 124 20.77 -15.65 -7.68
C LEU A 124 21.81 -14.56 -7.42
N ASP A 125 23.04 -14.71 -7.90
CA ASP A 125 24.10 -13.70 -7.71
C ASP A 125 23.73 -12.35 -8.33
N ASN A 126 23.14 -12.37 -9.53
CA ASN A 126 22.61 -11.16 -10.19
C ASN A 126 21.52 -10.49 -9.34
N TRP A 127 20.56 -11.26 -8.82
CA TRP A 127 19.52 -10.71 -7.94
C TRP A 127 20.09 -10.20 -6.62
N MET A 128 20.96 -10.95 -5.96
CA MET A 128 21.58 -10.52 -4.70
C MET A 128 22.29 -9.18 -4.87
N ARG A 129 23.10 -9.02 -5.92
CA ARG A 129 23.75 -7.74 -6.23
C ARG A 129 22.73 -6.64 -6.46
N PHE A 130 21.77 -6.87 -7.35
CA PHE A 130 20.75 -5.86 -7.69
C PHE A 130 19.98 -5.40 -6.46
N VAL A 131 19.52 -6.33 -5.63
CA VAL A 131 18.77 -6.03 -4.40
C VAL A 131 19.59 -5.24 -3.40
N LYS A 132 20.85 -5.65 -3.16
CA LYS A 132 21.75 -4.94 -2.24
C LYS A 132 22.02 -3.50 -2.69
N ASP A 133 22.14 -3.27 -3.99
CA ASP A 133 22.44 -1.95 -4.57
C ASP A 133 21.19 -1.02 -4.69
N HIS A 134 19.99 -1.57 -4.55
CA HIS A 134 18.71 -0.84 -4.68
C HIS A 134 17.90 -0.81 -3.37
N GLN A 135 18.60 -0.71 -2.24
CA GLN A 135 17.99 -0.50 -0.93
C GLN A 135 17.63 0.96 -0.66
N TYR A 136 18.29 1.90 -1.34
CA TYR A 136 18.14 3.35 -1.14
C TYR A 136 18.25 3.71 0.36
N ALA A 137 17.30 4.49 0.90
CA ALA A 137 17.25 4.86 2.30
C ALA A 137 16.42 3.86 3.16
N ARG A 138 16.32 2.60 2.71
CA ARG A 138 15.49 1.53 3.29
C ARG A 138 16.29 0.24 3.42
N TYR A 139 15.62 -0.84 3.82
CA TYR A 139 16.26 -2.14 4.00
C TYR A 139 15.81 -3.17 2.96
N ALA A 140 16.71 -4.07 2.59
CA ALA A 140 16.35 -5.28 1.90
C ALA A 140 16.98 -6.51 2.58
N ALA A 141 16.21 -7.60 2.60
CA ALA A 141 16.68 -8.93 2.93
C ALA A 141 16.61 -9.82 1.68
N ILE A 142 17.48 -10.82 1.60
CA ILE A 142 17.43 -11.80 0.52
C ILE A 142 16.52 -12.96 0.93
N GLY A 143 15.47 -13.23 0.15
CA GLY A 143 14.64 -14.43 0.32
C GLY A 143 15.31 -15.63 -0.32
N LEU A 144 15.77 -16.61 0.45
CA LEU A 144 16.34 -17.86 -0.04
C LEU A 144 15.28 -18.97 -0.09
N GLY A 145 15.19 -19.65 -1.23
CA GLY A 145 14.30 -20.79 -1.42
C GLY A 145 14.97 -22.07 -0.97
N ASN A 146 15.18 -22.24 0.35
CA ASN A 146 15.88 -23.38 0.91
C ASN A 146 15.21 -24.72 0.56
N PHE A 147 13.88 -24.74 0.40
CA PHE A 147 13.14 -25.92 -0.08
C PHE A 147 13.58 -26.47 -1.45
N LEU A 148 14.30 -25.68 -2.26
CA LEU A 148 14.79 -26.06 -3.59
C LEU A 148 16.21 -26.63 -3.57
N ASN A 149 16.85 -26.69 -2.40
CA ASN A 149 18.28 -26.93 -2.27
C ASN A 149 18.58 -27.91 -1.14
N PRO A 150 19.64 -28.72 -1.26
CA PRO A 150 20.27 -29.35 -0.10
C PRO A 150 20.73 -28.30 0.92
N ILE A 151 20.99 -28.76 2.16
CA ILE A 151 21.36 -27.86 3.27
C ILE A 151 22.68 -27.14 2.93
N GLU A 152 23.68 -27.88 2.44
CA GLU A 152 24.99 -27.38 2.08
C GLU A 152 24.93 -26.30 0.99
N ASP A 153 24.05 -26.44 0.01
CA ASP A 153 23.88 -25.45 -1.05
C ASP A 153 23.16 -24.21 -0.52
N THR A 154 22.19 -24.37 0.39
CA THR A 154 21.60 -23.23 1.11
C THR A 154 22.64 -22.47 1.93
N LEU A 155 23.57 -23.16 2.58
CA LEU A 155 24.67 -22.53 3.34
C LEU A 155 25.64 -21.78 2.43
N LYS A 156 25.98 -22.31 1.24
CA LYS A 156 26.77 -21.58 0.22
C LYS A 156 26.05 -20.31 -0.24
N GLN A 157 24.75 -20.38 -0.49
CA GLN A 157 23.95 -19.20 -0.82
C GLN A 157 23.97 -18.17 0.31
N LEU A 158 23.81 -18.63 1.55
CA LEU A 158 23.83 -17.78 2.74
C LEU A 158 25.17 -17.04 2.91
N GLU A 159 26.30 -17.70 2.66
CA GLU A 159 27.62 -17.06 2.68
C GLU A 159 27.67 -15.86 1.72
N ARG A 160 27.15 -16.02 0.49
CA ARG A 160 27.09 -14.94 -0.51
C ARG A 160 26.11 -13.83 -0.15
N VAL A 161 25.07 -14.09 0.65
CA VAL A 161 24.17 -13.02 1.15
C VAL A 161 24.96 -11.97 1.93
N TRP A 162 25.93 -12.38 2.75
CA TRP A 162 26.68 -11.48 3.63
C TRP A 162 27.81 -10.71 2.95
N GLN A 163 28.25 -11.16 1.76
CA GLN A 163 29.28 -10.48 1.00
C GLN A 163 28.78 -9.14 0.45
N PRO A 164 29.62 -8.08 0.47
CA PRO A 164 29.25 -6.80 -0.13
C PRO A 164 29.19 -6.90 -1.67
N THR A 165 28.42 -6.02 -2.29
CA THR A 165 28.52 -5.78 -3.74
C THR A 165 29.81 -5.04 -4.08
N PRO A 166 30.19 -4.90 -5.37
CA PRO A 166 31.29 -4.02 -5.77
C PRO A 166 31.12 -2.56 -5.32
N ARG A 167 29.90 -2.12 -5.03
CA ARG A 167 29.59 -0.79 -4.48
C ARG A 167 29.69 -0.73 -2.94
N GLY A 168 30.08 -1.82 -2.28
CA GLY A 168 30.19 -1.93 -0.83
C GLY A 168 28.86 -2.20 -0.11
N ASN A 169 27.74 -2.36 -0.82
CA ASN A 169 26.43 -2.55 -0.20
C ASN A 169 26.23 -3.98 0.30
N LYS A 170 25.62 -4.13 1.48
CA LYS A 170 25.27 -5.42 2.08
C LYS A 170 23.77 -5.55 2.28
N ALA A 171 23.25 -6.77 2.24
CA ALA A 171 21.87 -7.03 2.63
C ALA A 171 21.71 -6.77 4.13
N ARG A 172 20.50 -6.36 4.54
CA ARG A 172 20.16 -6.09 5.94
C ARG A 172 19.51 -7.29 6.63
N GLY A 173 19.39 -8.41 5.93
CA GLY A 173 18.94 -9.68 6.47
C GLY A 173 18.82 -10.77 5.41
N VAL A 174 18.39 -11.95 5.86
CA VAL A 174 18.02 -13.10 5.03
C VAL A 174 16.68 -13.63 5.52
N CYS A 175 15.86 -14.15 4.60
CA CYS A 175 14.59 -14.79 4.91
C CYS A 175 14.56 -16.17 4.23
N PHE A 176 14.33 -17.23 4.99
CA PHE A 176 14.23 -18.59 4.47
C PHE A 176 12.78 -18.92 4.15
N TYR A 177 12.53 -19.39 2.94
CA TYR A 177 11.24 -19.97 2.56
C TYR A 177 11.42 -21.44 2.17
N SER A 178 10.88 -22.41 2.89
CA SER A 178 10.03 -22.29 4.09
C SER A 178 10.67 -22.94 5.31
N TYR A 179 10.07 -22.72 6.47
CA TYR A 179 10.39 -23.47 7.69
C TYR A 179 9.56 -24.76 7.82
N ALA A 180 8.70 -25.10 6.86
CA ALA A 180 7.93 -26.35 6.87
C ALA A 180 8.56 -27.38 5.93
N THR A 181 8.75 -27.01 4.66
CA THR A 181 9.65 -27.69 3.73
C THR A 181 11.01 -27.01 3.77
N THR A 182 12.01 -27.70 4.33
CA THR A 182 13.27 -27.10 4.79
C THR A 182 14.43 -27.22 3.80
N ASN A 183 14.51 -28.31 3.04
CA ASN A 183 15.60 -28.59 2.11
C ASN A 183 15.19 -29.69 1.13
N THR A 184 16.02 -30.02 0.15
CA THR A 184 15.94 -31.28 -0.59
C THR A 184 16.93 -32.32 -0.06
N ASP A 185 16.66 -33.60 -0.29
CA ASP A 185 17.68 -34.65 -0.18
C ASP A 185 18.62 -34.66 -1.40
N GLU A 186 19.54 -35.62 -1.43
CA GLU A 186 20.51 -35.82 -2.52
C GLU A 186 19.85 -36.11 -3.87
N GLN A 187 18.62 -36.64 -3.87
CA GLN A 187 17.84 -36.93 -5.06
C GLN A 187 16.97 -35.73 -5.49
N GLY A 188 17.06 -34.60 -4.77
CA GLY A 188 16.29 -33.39 -5.07
C GLY A 188 14.85 -33.43 -4.56
N LYS A 189 14.50 -34.37 -3.68
CA LYS A 189 13.16 -34.47 -3.10
C LYS A 189 13.05 -33.63 -1.83
N GLU A 190 11.99 -32.83 -1.79
CA GLU A 190 11.64 -31.98 -0.64
C GLU A 190 11.54 -32.76 0.67
N GLN A 191 12.22 -32.26 1.69
CA GLN A 191 12.19 -32.73 3.07
C GLN A 191 11.35 -31.77 3.92
N LYS A 192 10.48 -32.34 4.76
CA LYS A 192 9.64 -31.57 5.69
C LYS A 192 10.21 -31.66 7.09
N HIS A 193 10.29 -30.52 7.78
CA HIS A 193 10.70 -30.43 9.19
C HIS A 193 12.02 -31.15 9.51
N ASN A 194 13.02 -31.09 8.62
CA ASN A 194 14.29 -31.76 8.83
C ASN A 194 15.10 -31.09 9.96
N PRO A 195 15.33 -31.76 11.11
CA PRO A 195 16.08 -31.17 12.24
C PRO A 195 17.47 -30.67 11.85
N ALA A 196 18.15 -31.39 10.94
CA ALA A 196 19.50 -31.04 10.50
C ALA A 196 19.58 -29.64 9.85
N PHE A 197 18.49 -29.18 9.22
CA PHE A 197 18.44 -27.82 8.66
C PHE A 197 18.46 -26.76 9.78
N TYR A 198 17.67 -26.94 10.83
CA TYR A 198 17.65 -26.00 11.96
C TYR A 198 18.96 -26.06 12.76
N GLU A 199 19.56 -27.24 12.92
CA GLU A 199 20.90 -27.37 13.51
C GLU A 199 21.96 -26.63 12.70
N ALA A 200 21.93 -26.76 11.37
CA ALA A 200 22.83 -26.03 10.48
C ALA A 200 22.64 -24.52 10.59
N LEU A 201 21.39 -24.03 10.61
CA LEU A 201 21.10 -22.61 10.83
C LEU A 201 21.56 -22.16 12.22
N GLY A 202 21.37 -22.97 13.27
CA GLY A 202 21.82 -22.65 14.63
C GLY A 202 23.34 -22.52 14.76
N LYS A 203 24.10 -23.30 13.98
CA LYS A 203 25.57 -23.15 13.90
C LYS A 203 25.99 -21.82 13.26
N VAL A 204 25.21 -21.31 12.31
CA VAL A 204 25.46 -20.02 11.63
C VAL A 204 24.96 -18.84 12.48
N PHE A 205 23.74 -18.94 13.01
CA PHE A 205 23.09 -17.92 13.83
C PHE A 205 23.18 -18.28 15.31
N GLN A 206 24.39 -18.15 15.87
CA GLN A 206 24.72 -18.58 17.23
C GLN A 206 24.06 -17.74 18.34
N GLY A 207 23.45 -16.60 18.00
CA GLY A 207 22.82 -15.71 18.94
C GLY A 207 21.74 -14.86 18.31
N TRP A 208 20.77 -14.48 19.13
CA TRP A 208 19.76 -13.50 18.72
C TRP A 208 20.39 -12.11 18.60
N VAL A 209 19.98 -11.38 17.56
CA VAL A 209 20.32 -9.97 17.37
C VAL A 209 19.04 -9.16 17.20
N PRO A 210 18.97 -7.93 17.75
CA PRO A 210 17.81 -7.08 17.54
C PRO A 210 17.66 -6.70 16.07
N VAL A 211 16.41 -6.44 15.67
CA VAL A 211 16.11 -5.87 14.36
C VAL A 211 16.88 -4.54 14.22
N PRO A 212 17.58 -4.29 13.08
CA PRO A 212 18.26 -3.02 12.86
C PRO A 212 17.30 -1.83 13.09
N PRO A 213 17.70 -0.83 13.89
CA PRO A 213 16.92 0.39 14.09
C PRO A 213 16.55 1.00 12.75
N ALA A 214 15.33 1.51 12.57
CA ALA A 214 14.90 2.14 11.32
C ALA A 214 14.94 3.67 11.48
N PRO A 215 16.01 4.38 11.06
CA PRO A 215 16.20 5.78 11.43
C PRO A 215 15.08 6.69 10.90
N TRP A 216 14.50 6.36 9.75
CA TRP A 216 13.40 7.11 9.16
C TRP A 216 12.07 6.96 9.92
N LYS A 217 11.96 5.99 10.84
CA LYS A 217 10.80 5.79 11.74
C LYS A 217 11.08 6.29 13.14
N GLU A 218 12.32 6.12 13.62
CA GLU A 218 12.74 6.52 14.97
C GLU A 218 13.00 8.02 15.08
N ASN A 219 13.72 8.58 14.11
CA ASN A 219 14.13 9.98 14.07
C ASN A 219 13.74 10.60 12.71
N PRO A 220 12.43 10.68 12.40
CA PRO A 220 11.99 11.17 11.11
C PRO A 220 12.32 12.66 10.94
N ILE A 221 13.01 12.98 9.84
CA ILE A 221 13.31 14.38 9.44
C ILE A 221 12.30 14.94 8.43
N HIS A 222 11.46 14.08 7.85
CA HIS A 222 10.43 14.42 6.88
C HIS A 222 9.03 14.21 7.47
N GLY A 223 8.02 14.82 6.84
CA GLY A 223 6.61 14.51 7.04
C GLY A 223 5.96 13.99 5.78
N HIS A 224 4.64 13.78 5.85
CA HIS A 224 3.84 13.24 4.76
C HIS A 224 2.51 13.97 4.64
N ILE A 225 1.92 13.93 3.45
CA ILE A 225 0.54 14.38 3.20
C ILE A 225 -0.23 13.21 2.61
N LYS A 226 -1.47 13.03 3.04
CA LYS A 226 -2.44 12.16 2.38
C LYS A 226 -3.83 12.77 2.38
N GLY A 227 -4.73 12.22 1.59
CA GLY A 227 -6.13 12.58 1.66
C GLY A 227 -7.01 11.74 0.74
N THR A 228 -8.31 11.89 0.91
CA THR A 228 -9.33 11.34 0.03
C THR A 228 -10.15 12.49 -0.57
N ILE A 229 -10.33 12.47 -1.89
CA ILE A 229 -11.13 13.44 -2.64
C ILE A 229 -12.37 12.73 -3.19
N LEU A 230 -13.54 13.21 -2.79
CA LEU A 230 -14.84 12.69 -3.21
C LEU A 230 -15.68 13.79 -3.84
N TYR A 231 -16.73 13.44 -4.58
CA TYR A 231 -17.77 14.39 -4.97
C TYR A 231 -18.80 14.53 -3.83
N ALA A 232 -19.10 15.77 -3.42
CA ALA A 232 -19.97 16.05 -2.27
C ALA A 232 -21.36 15.43 -2.42
N GLU A 233 -21.92 15.47 -3.64
CA GLU A 233 -23.27 14.98 -3.89
C GLU A 233 -23.36 13.45 -3.85
N SER A 234 -22.43 12.71 -4.45
CA SER A 234 -22.56 11.25 -4.53
C SER A 234 -21.68 10.48 -3.55
N LEU A 235 -20.71 11.13 -2.91
CA LEU A 235 -19.57 10.49 -2.23
C LEU A 235 -18.82 9.50 -3.11
N ASP A 236 -18.88 9.63 -4.44
CA ASP A 236 -18.00 8.87 -5.33
C ASP A 236 -16.57 9.42 -5.30
N PRO A 237 -15.57 8.54 -5.42
CA PRO A 237 -14.18 8.93 -5.68
C PRO A 237 -14.05 9.94 -6.82
N ALA A 238 -13.28 11.01 -6.59
CA ALA A 238 -12.83 11.90 -7.66
C ALA A 238 -11.65 11.29 -8.44
N ASP A 239 -11.84 10.05 -8.94
CA ASP A 239 -10.81 9.24 -9.60
C ASP A 239 -10.11 10.01 -10.72
N HIS A 240 -8.79 9.87 -10.79
CA HIS A 240 -7.92 10.52 -11.78
C HIS A 240 -7.92 12.05 -11.78
N THR A 241 -8.42 12.69 -10.72
CA THR A 241 -8.19 14.12 -10.49
C THR A 241 -6.69 14.35 -10.27
N LEU A 242 -6.12 15.36 -10.92
CA LEU A 242 -4.71 15.72 -10.74
C LEU A 242 -4.56 16.51 -9.44
N VAL A 243 -3.60 16.09 -8.61
CA VAL A 243 -3.17 16.80 -7.41
C VAL A 243 -1.73 17.22 -7.60
N THR A 244 -1.48 18.53 -7.58
CA THR A 244 -0.17 19.13 -7.66
C THR A 244 0.20 19.71 -6.29
N LEU A 245 1.34 19.30 -5.75
CA LEU A 245 1.88 19.78 -4.49
C LEU A 245 3.09 20.68 -4.78
N ARG A 246 3.06 21.91 -4.28
CA ARG A 246 4.18 22.88 -4.41
C ARG A 246 4.57 23.44 -3.05
N GLY A 247 5.85 23.45 -2.73
CA GLY A 247 6.36 24.00 -1.47
C GLY A 247 7.73 23.42 -1.11
N GLY A 248 8.46 24.08 -0.21
CA GLY A 248 9.78 23.59 0.24
C GLY A 248 10.78 23.34 -0.90
N GLY A 249 10.69 24.10 -2.00
CA GLY A 249 11.56 23.95 -3.18
C GLY A 249 11.25 22.75 -4.08
N ILE A 250 10.15 22.03 -3.84
CA ILE A 250 9.74 20.88 -4.65
C ILE A 250 8.36 21.09 -5.27
N GLU A 251 8.17 20.47 -6.42
CA GLU A 251 6.88 20.30 -7.09
C GLU A 251 6.69 18.82 -7.40
N ARG A 252 5.55 18.25 -7.01
CA ARG A 252 5.20 16.86 -7.29
C ARG A 252 3.75 16.77 -7.73
N GLU A 253 3.48 15.83 -8.62
CA GLU A 253 2.15 15.56 -9.14
C GLU A 253 1.76 14.12 -8.88
N GLN A 254 0.47 13.92 -8.63
CA GLN A 254 -0.11 12.59 -8.51
C GLN A 254 -1.57 12.64 -8.94
N TYR A 255 -2.00 11.60 -9.66
CA TYR A 255 -3.42 11.38 -9.90
C TYR A 255 -4.06 10.65 -8.73
N VAL A 256 -5.25 11.10 -8.34
CA VAL A 256 -6.11 10.40 -7.40
C VAL A 256 -6.41 8.98 -7.89
N ASP A 257 -6.35 8.00 -6.99
CA ASP A 257 -6.64 6.61 -7.31
C ASP A 257 -8.16 6.31 -7.34
N GLY A 258 -8.51 5.05 -7.65
CA GLY A 258 -9.90 4.61 -7.81
C GLY A 258 -10.76 4.64 -6.55
N THR A 259 -10.15 4.96 -5.41
CA THR A 259 -10.82 5.10 -4.12
C THR A 259 -10.87 6.54 -3.63
N GLY A 260 -10.40 7.48 -4.45
CA GLY A 260 -10.35 8.91 -4.12
C GLY A 260 -9.06 9.29 -3.41
N PHE A 261 -8.11 8.36 -3.22
CA PHE A 261 -6.93 8.60 -2.41
C PHE A 261 -5.79 9.27 -3.19
N PHE A 262 -5.07 10.16 -2.50
CA PHE A 262 -3.76 10.66 -2.90
C PHE A 262 -2.82 10.71 -1.68
N GLY A 263 -1.51 10.74 -1.94
CA GLY A 263 -0.50 10.89 -0.91
C GLY A 263 0.89 11.20 -1.45
N PHE A 264 1.60 12.03 -0.69
CA PHE A 264 2.99 12.45 -0.94
C PHE A 264 3.84 12.12 0.29
N VAL A 265 4.94 11.42 0.08
CA VAL A 265 5.83 10.96 1.15
C VAL A 265 7.16 11.71 1.17
N HIS A 266 7.82 11.72 2.34
CA HIS A 266 9.17 12.26 2.55
C HIS A 266 9.30 13.71 2.09
N LEU A 267 8.38 14.54 2.58
CA LEU A 267 8.36 15.97 2.34
C LEU A 267 9.17 16.68 3.43
N PRO A 268 10.06 17.62 3.06
CA PRO A 268 10.63 18.54 4.03
C PRO A 268 9.52 19.22 4.87
N PRO A 269 9.72 19.42 6.18
CA PRO A 269 8.76 20.18 6.99
C PRO A 269 8.63 21.62 6.47
N GLY A 270 7.41 22.13 6.43
CA GLY A 270 7.13 23.45 5.88
C GLY A 270 5.67 23.62 5.46
N GLU A 271 5.37 24.77 4.88
CA GLU A 271 4.07 25.03 4.27
C GLU A 271 4.11 24.66 2.78
N TYR A 272 3.05 23.98 2.34
CA TYR A 272 2.83 23.59 0.96
C TYR A 272 1.49 24.11 0.47
N THR A 273 1.40 24.35 -0.83
CA THR A 273 0.14 24.56 -1.54
C THR A 273 -0.23 23.25 -2.24
N LEU A 274 -1.43 22.76 -1.94
CA LEU A 274 -2.06 21.64 -2.63
C LEU A 274 -3.06 22.21 -3.64
N THR A 275 -2.85 21.92 -4.92
CA THR A 275 -3.75 22.28 -6.01
C THR A 275 -4.43 21.03 -6.54
N VAL A 276 -5.75 21.00 -6.46
CA VAL A 276 -6.60 19.93 -6.99
C VAL A 276 -7.24 20.43 -8.27
N THR A 277 -7.05 19.73 -9.38
CA THR A 277 -7.52 20.12 -10.71
C THR A 277 -8.53 19.09 -11.23
N PRO A 278 -9.83 19.24 -10.92
CA PRO A 278 -10.87 18.36 -11.44
C PRO A 278 -11.04 18.54 -12.94
N ARG A 279 -11.52 17.50 -13.64
CA ARG A 279 -11.68 17.52 -15.09
C ARG A 279 -12.71 18.54 -15.60
N HIS A 280 -13.76 18.79 -14.81
CA HIS A 280 -14.92 19.60 -15.21
C HIS A 280 -15.25 20.71 -14.19
N ALA A 281 -14.28 21.13 -13.37
CA ALA A 281 -14.48 22.19 -12.39
C ALA A 281 -13.22 23.06 -12.26
N LYS A 282 -13.36 24.22 -11.63
CA LYS A 282 -12.21 25.10 -11.35
C LYS A 282 -11.25 24.40 -10.37
N PRO A 283 -9.93 24.61 -10.52
CA PRO A 283 -8.97 24.10 -9.55
C PRO A 283 -9.26 24.65 -8.15
N LEU A 284 -9.09 23.81 -7.14
CA LEU A 284 -9.12 24.21 -5.72
C LEU A 284 -7.68 24.27 -5.21
N GLN A 285 -7.37 25.32 -4.44
CA GLN A 285 -6.08 25.48 -3.82
C GLN A 285 -6.23 25.62 -2.31
N MET A 286 -5.32 25.01 -1.56
CA MET A 286 -5.28 25.13 -0.11
C MET A 286 -3.87 25.00 0.42
N LYS A 287 -3.66 25.55 1.62
CA LYS A 287 -2.41 25.41 2.35
C LYS A 287 -2.43 24.16 3.22
N VAL A 288 -1.32 23.45 3.25
CA VAL A 288 -1.11 22.26 4.08
C VAL A 288 0.26 22.39 4.74
N ARG A 289 0.30 22.20 6.06
CA ARG A 289 1.54 22.19 6.82
C ARG A 289 2.06 20.78 6.94
N VAL A 290 3.34 20.58 6.66
CA VAL A 290 4.06 19.32 6.86
C VAL A 290 4.89 19.43 8.13
N GLU A 291 4.75 18.44 9.00
CA GLU A 291 5.51 18.30 10.24
C GLU A 291 6.32 17.02 10.24
N ARG A 292 7.50 17.04 10.89
CA ARG A 292 8.39 15.88 11.02
C ARG A 292 7.66 14.70 11.64
N GLY A 293 7.78 13.53 11.02
CA GLY A 293 7.24 12.27 11.52
C GLY A 293 5.72 12.16 11.51
N LYS A 294 5.00 13.15 10.99
CA LYS A 294 3.54 13.15 10.93
C LYS A 294 3.03 12.90 9.52
N VAL A 295 1.88 12.27 9.44
CA VAL A 295 1.05 12.22 8.23
C VAL A 295 -0.05 13.25 8.41
N THR A 296 -0.04 14.30 7.57
CA THR A 296 -1.08 15.32 7.58
C THR A 296 -2.20 14.87 6.63
N THR A 297 -3.41 14.64 7.16
CA THR A 297 -4.57 14.28 6.34
C THR A 297 -5.31 15.53 5.87
N ARG A 298 -5.66 15.56 4.58
CA ARG A 298 -6.48 16.60 3.94
C ARG A 298 -7.48 15.96 3.00
N ASN A 299 -8.67 15.66 3.51
CA ASN A 299 -9.78 15.17 2.70
C ASN A 299 -10.55 16.33 2.10
N LEU A 300 -11.16 16.10 0.95
CA LEU A 300 -11.84 17.12 0.17
C LEU A 300 -13.13 16.59 -0.44
N LEU A 301 -14.14 17.44 -0.42
CA LEU A 301 -15.38 17.24 -1.15
C LEU A 301 -15.45 18.25 -2.29
N LEU A 302 -15.67 17.75 -3.51
CA LEU A 302 -15.78 18.55 -4.73
C LEU A 302 -17.25 18.77 -5.09
N GLY A 303 -17.55 20.01 -5.51
CA GLY A 303 -18.89 20.41 -5.91
C GLY A 303 -19.82 20.66 -4.73
N ASP A 304 -21.06 21.05 -5.05
CA ASP A 304 -22.10 21.30 -4.06
C ASP A 304 -22.83 20.01 -3.69
N THR A 305 -23.55 20.06 -2.57
CA THR A 305 -24.52 19.01 -2.24
C THR A 305 -25.84 19.56 -1.72
N SER A 306 -26.91 18.85 -2.03
CA SER A 306 -28.24 19.08 -1.46
C SER A 306 -28.36 18.60 0.00
N ALA A 307 -27.44 17.74 0.44
CA ALA A 307 -27.47 17.17 1.79
C ALA A 307 -27.09 18.23 2.84
N LYS A 308 -27.75 18.18 4.00
CA LYS A 308 -27.41 19.03 5.12
C LYS A 308 -26.09 18.54 5.74
N GLN A 309 -25.04 19.36 5.61
CA GLN A 309 -23.77 19.13 6.29
C GLN A 309 -23.93 19.28 7.80
N VAL A 310 -23.47 18.27 8.53
CA VAL A 310 -23.47 18.27 10.00
C VAL A 310 -22.12 17.79 10.50
N LYS A 311 -21.47 18.62 11.32
CA LYS A 311 -20.17 18.30 11.93
C LYS A 311 -20.31 17.67 13.32
N ASN A 312 -21.22 18.21 14.14
CA ASN A 312 -21.46 17.72 15.48
C ASN A 312 -22.68 16.79 15.49
N LEU A 313 -22.49 15.54 15.90
CA LEU A 313 -23.55 14.54 15.92
C LEU A 313 -24.72 14.92 16.87
N SER A 314 -24.46 15.77 17.88
CA SER A 314 -25.51 16.31 18.76
C SER A 314 -26.55 17.17 18.03
N ASP A 315 -26.19 17.78 16.90
CA ASP A 315 -27.09 18.65 16.14
C ASP A 315 -28.19 17.83 15.42
N LEU A 316 -27.98 16.54 15.23
CA LEU A 316 -28.93 15.63 14.57
C LEU A 316 -30.27 15.55 15.31
N ALA A 317 -30.27 15.69 16.63
CA ALA A 317 -31.50 15.65 17.44
C ALA A 317 -32.52 16.71 17.04
N ARG A 318 -32.04 17.86 16.53
CA ARG A 318 -32.87 19.03 16.16
C ARG A 318 -33.36 18.99 14.71
N LEU A 319 -32.87 18.06 13.89
CA LEU A 319 -33.19 18.00 12.47
C LEU A 319 -34.46 17.17 12.20
N PRO A 320 -35.31 17.57 11.23
CA PRO A 320 -36.48 16.79 10.85
C PRO A 320 -36.12 15.38 10.38
N GLU A 321 -36.95 14.40 10.70
CA GLU A 321 -36.80 13.06 10.10
C GLU A 321 -36.93 13.14 8.56
N GLY A 322 -36.21 12.27 7.85
CA GLY A 322 -36.17 12.27 6.39
C GLY A 322 -35.16 13.27 5.81
N THR A 323 -34.49 14.08 6.64
CA THR A 323 -33.40 14.96 6.18
C THR A 323 -32.25 14.13 5.64
N THR A 324 -31.82 14.40 4.41
CA THR A 324 -30.57 13.86 3.85
C THR A 324 -29.38 14.60 4.47
N LEU A 325 -28.46 13.84 5.05
CA LEU A 325 -27.33 14.35 5.81
C LEU A 325 -26.01 14.01 5.12
N LEU A 326 -25.02 14.87 5.34
CA LEU A 326 -23.62 14.62 5.06
C LEU A 326 -22.83 14.83 6.35
N LEU A 327 -22.29 13.74 6.89
CA LEU A 327 -21.44 13.71 8.08
C LEU A 327 -20.00 13.53 7.63
N GLU A 328 -19.18 14.56 7.80
CA GLU A 328 -17.79 14.55 7.36
C GLU A 328 -16.87 14.08 8.48
N GLU A 329 -15.91 13.20 8.14
CA GLU A 329 -14.78 12.80 9.00
C GLU A 329 -15.17 12.37 10.42
N GLN A 330 -16.16 11.49 10.54
CA GLN A 330 -16.63 10.97 11.82
C GLN A 330 -15.91 9.68 12.20
N ALA A 331 -15.49 9.58 13.46
CA ALA A 331 -14.83 8.38 13.97
C ALA A 331 -15.84 7.26 14.26
N VAL A 332 -15.54 6.06 13.78
CA VAL A 332 -16.27 4.84 14.10
C VAL A 332 -15.96 4.42 15.53
N THR A 333 -16.99 4.46 16.40
CA THR A 333 -16.90 4.11 17.82
C THR A 333 -17.13 2.62 18.04
N THR A 334 -18.10 2.06 17.32
CA THR A 334 -18.40 0.63 17.28
C THR A 334 -18.38 0.19 15.83
N GLY A 335 -17.43 -0.68 15.47
CA GLY A 335 -17.33 -1.23 14.13
C GLY A 335 -18.33 -2.35 13.88
N MET A 336 -18.31 -2.87 12.65
CA MET A 336 -19.04 -4.07 12.26
C MET A 336 -18.05 -5.26 12.16
N PRO A 337 -18.38 -6.46 12.67
CA PRO A 337 -17.49 -7.62 12.63
C PRO A 337 -17.37 -8.27 11.24
N GLY A 338 -18.25 -7.94 10.30
CA GLY A 338 -18.26 -8.44 8.92
C GLY A 338 -18.59 -7.34 7.91
N THR A 339 -18.92 -7.72 6.69
CA THR A 339 -19.25 -6.79 5.59
C THR A 339 -20.72 -6.37 5.54
N VAL A 340 -21.55 -6.93 6.41
CA VAL A 340 -23.00 -6.66 6.50
C VAL A 340 -23.33 -6.21 7.92
N GLY A 341 -24.21 -5.21 8.02
CA GLY A 341 -24.77 -4.72 9.27
C GLY A 341 -24.45 -3.26 9.55
N ASP A 342 -24.83 -2.83 10.75
CA ASP A 342 -24.71 -1.44 11.18
C ASP A 342 -23.38 -1.21 11.91
N PHE A 343 -22.90 0.03 11.85
CA PHE A 343 -21.80 0.52 12.69
C PHE A 343 -22.21 1.81 13.40
N GLN A 344 -21.40 2.31 14.33
CA GLN A 344 -21.75 3.49 15.12
C GLN A 344 -20.73 4.62 15.01
N LEU A 345 -21.25 5.84 15.01
CA LEU A 345 -20.55 7.10 15.17
C LEU A 345 -21.03 7.73 16.48
N GLY A 346 -20.30 7.55 17.58
CA GLY A 346 -20.83 7.84 18.91
C GLY A 346 -22.05 6.98 19.21
N GLU A 347 -23.18 7.61 19.49
CA GLU A 347 -24.49 6.97 19.71
C GLU A 347 -25.33 6.85 18.42
N VAL A 348 -24.85 7.38 17.30
CA VAL A 348 -25.56 7.37 16.01
C VAL A 348 -25.30 6.06 15.31
N VAL A 349 -26.36 5.35 14.95
CA VAL A 349 -26.29 4.12 14.15
C VAL A 349 -26.21 4.51 12.68
N VAL A 350 -25.29 3.91 11.93
CA VAL A 350 -25.19 4.06 10.48
C VAL A 350 -25.53 2.72 9.84
N ARG A 351 -26.52 2.73 8.95
CA ARG A 351 -27.03 1.55 8.26
C ARG A 351 -26.76 1.63 6.77
N PRO A 352 -25.72 0.93 6.27
CA PRO A 352 -25.52 0.73 4.84
C PRO A 352 -26.68 -0.08 4.22
N PRO A 353 -27.01 0.14 2.93
CA PRO A 353 -28.12 -0.56 2.27
C PRO A 353 -27.84 -2.04 1.93
N GLY A 354 -26.65 -2.57 2.24
CA GLY A 354 -26.27 -3.94 1.91
C GLY A 354 -24.82 -4.27 2.28
N GLU A 355 -24.28 -5.28 1.62
CA GLU A 355 -22.90 -5.73 1.84
C GLU A 355 -21.87 -4.72 1.32
N LEU A 356 -20.87 -4.43 2.14
CA LEU A 356 -19.73 -3.57 1.83
C LEU A 356 -18.50 -4.41 1.41
N PRO A 357 -17.58 -3.87 0.59
CA PRO A 357 -16.35 -4.60 0.24
C PRO A 357 -15.44 -4.91 1.43
N LEU A 358 -15.47 -4.07 2.47
CA LEU A 358 -14.67 -4.19 3.69
C LEU A 358 -15.50 -3.72 4.89
N PRO A 359 -15.28 -4.30 6.08
CA PRO A 359 -15.90 -3.82 7.30
C PRO A 359 -15.37 -2.43 7.69
N PHE A 360 -16.18 -1.67 8.44
CA PHE A 360 -15.69 -0.53 9.21
C PHE A 360 -15.31 -0.98 10.63
N LEU A 361 -14.10 -0.62 11.05
CA LEU A 361 -13.53 -0.98 12.33
C LEU A 361 -13.53 0.21 13.28
N ARG A 362 -13.53 -0.07 14.59
CA ARG A 362 -13.35 0.98 15.60
C ARG A 362 -12.05 1.74 15.34
N GLY A 363 -12.14 3.07 15.29
CA GLY A 363 -11.01 3.94 14.99
C GLY A 363 -10.88 4.31 13.51
N ASP A 364 -11.64 3.70 12.60
CA ASP A 364 -11.79 4.23 11.26
C ASP A 364 -12.44 5.62 11.31
N VAL A 365 -12.08 6.50 10.38
CA VAL A 365 -12.71 7.81 10.20
C VAL A 365 -13.39 7.82 8.84
N VAL A 366 -14.69 8.07 8.84
CA VAL A 366 -15.54 7.93 7.66
C VAL A 366 -16.28 9.22 7.34
N THR A 367 -16.54 9.44 6.05
CA THR A 367 -17.54 10.40 5.59
C THR A 367 -18.78 9.64 5.17
N VAL A 368 -19.94 10.05 5.68
CA VAL A 368 -21.22 9.35 5.53
C VAL A 368 -22.26 10.27 4.91
N LYS A 369 -22.99 9.78 3.91
CA LYS A 369 -24.21 10.41 3.37
C LYS A 369 -25.37 9.43 3.48
N GLY A 370 -26.50 9.88 4.00
CA GLY A 370 -27.69 9.05 4.18
C GLY A 370 -28.87 9.83 4.75
N THR A 371 -29.94 9.13 5.10
CA THR A 371 -31.19 9.76 5.52
C THR A 371 -31.38 9.64 7.03
N LEU A 372 -31.68 10.75 7.69
CA LEU A 372 -31.99 10.76 9.12
C LEU A 372 -33.29 10.00 9.42
N ARG A 373 -33.20 9.00 10.30
CA ARG A 373 -34.31 8.21 10.84
C ARG A 373 -34.25 8.18 12.37
N ARG A 374 -35.40 7.92 12.99
CA ARG A 374 -35.52 7.69 14.44
C ARG A 374 -36.15 6.32 14.65
N GLU A 375 -35.42 5.42 15.30
CA GLU A 375 -35.87 4.06 15.57
C GLU A 375 -35.66 3.72 17.04
N ASN A 376 -36.74 3.39 17.75
CA ASN A 376 -36.69 3.05 19.18
C ASN A 376 -35.92 4.08 20.03
N GLY A 377 -36.10 5.37 19.74
CA GLY A 377 -35.42 6.47 20.43
C GLY A 377 -33.96 6.70 20.03
N ARG A 378 -33.41 5.94 19.08
CA ARG A 378 -32.04 6.12 18.55
C ARG A 378 -32.05 6.88 17.24
N ILE A 379 -30.97 7.61 17.00
CA ILE A 379 -30.71 8.26 15.72
C ILE A 379 -30.06 7.23 14.79
N VAL A 380 -30.67 7.04 13.61
CA VAL A 380 -30.19 6.14 12.57
C VAL A 380 -29.95 6.94 11.29
N ILE A 381 -28.81 6.75 10.64
CA ILE A 381 -28.55 7.21 9.29
C ILE A 381 -28.79 6.04 8.36
N ASP A 382 -29.96 6.02 7.73
CA ASP A 382 -30.44 4.90 6.92
C ASP A 382 -30.09 5.07 5.44
N GLY A 383 -29.98 3.94 4.72
CA GLY A 383 -29.55 3.91 3.32
C GLY A 383 -28.17 4.57 3.11
N ALA A 384 -27.28 4.43 4.09
CA ALA A 384 -26.06 5.21 4.17
C ALA A 384 -24.98 4.73 3.19
N LYS A 385 -24.39 5.66 2.46
CA LYS A 385 -23.08 5.48 1.82
C LYS A 385 -22.01 6.01 2.75
N ALA A 386 -21.04 5.16 3.10
CA ALA A 386 -19.93 5.51 3.96
C ALA A 386 -18.60 5.23 3.24
N VAL A 387 -17.64 6.14 3.39
CA VAL A 387 -16.31 6.04 2.77
C VAL A 387 -15.24 6.26 3.83
N LEU A 388 -14.25 5.38 3.91
CA LEU A 388 -13.07 5.56 4.75
C LEU A 388 -12.22 6.72 4.22
N VAL A 389 -11.99 7.74 5.05
CA VAL A 389 -11.21 8.93 4.71
C VAL A 389 -9.99 9.14 5.61
N ASP A 390 -10.00 8.58 6.83
CA ASP A 390 -8.82 8.52 7.69
C ASP A 390 -8.90 7.33 8.68
N MET A 391 -7.90 7.17 9.52
CA MET A 391 -7.90 6.29 10.67
C MET A 391 -7.29 7.04 11.85
N LEU A 392 -7.88 6.86 13.04
CA LEU A 392 -7.32 7.39 14.27
C LEU A 392 -6.00 6.68 14.60
N PRO A 393 -5.00 7.40 15.15
CA PRO A 393 -3.83 6.77 15.73
C PRO A 393 -4.24 5.75 16.79
N LYS A 394 -3.54 4.62 16.89
CA LYS A 394 -3.65 3.80 18.09
C LYS A 394 -3.07 4.61 19.26
N GLY A 395 -3.91 4.85 20.27
CA GLY A 395 -3.43 5.38 21.56
C GLY A 395 -2.26 4.53 22.04
N ARG A 396 -1.19 5.19 22.50
CA ARG A 396 -0.06 4.48 23.13
C ARG A 396 -0.44 3.93 24.48
#